data_AF-A0A8S2RRR2-F1
#
_entry.id   AF-A0A8S2RRR2-F1
#
_cell.length_a   1.000
_cell.length_b   1.000
_cell.length_c   1.000
_cell.angle_alpha   90.00
_cell.angle_beta   90.00
_cell.angle_gamma   90.00
#
_symmetry.space_group_name_H-M   'P 1'
#
loop_
_entity.id
_entity.type
_entity.pdbx_description
1 polymer ?
#
loop_
_entity_poly.entity_id
_entity_poly.type
_entity_poly.pdbx_seq_one_letter_code
_entity_poly.pdbx_strand_id
1 'polypeptide(L)'
;MSRDNSSSSALSDIQQILTKLAILPIMHKYIMIILYLIGNIGCILNVFIFLQHQLRSNPCSIYFLSSTIIDFLIINKFLLLGVLNAWDNTITSSPRISSLWCKMSNYLLLILPVLSSTYIVLASIDRYCTSSLNHKIRQLSTARTSRIAVTVTFILWAIFSLHIPLTFDIINRTPGEPKSCTVPKNHDTFVIIVIACSRIM
;
A
#
# COMPACT_ATOMS: atom_id res chain seq x y z
N MET A 1 -12.14 -41.08 35.48
CA MET A 1 -13.22 -40.39 34.74
C MET A 1 -12.84 -38.95 34.33
N SER A 2 -11.58 -38.71 33.94
CA SER A 2 -11.07 -37.36 33.58
C SER A 2 -10.29 -37.30 32.26
N ARG A 3 -10.15 -38.42 31.52
CA ARG A 3 -9.43 -38.45 30.24
C ARG A 3 -10.31 -38.14 29.01
N ASP A 4 -11.63 -38.30 29.11
CA ASP A 4 -12.54 -38.11 27.97
C ASP A 4 -12.86 -36.62 27.72
N ASN A 5 -12.92 -35.79 28.76
CA ASN A 5 -13.18 -34.35 28.62
C ASN A 5 -12.05 -33.57 27.92
N SER A 6 -10.79 -33.99 28.10
CA SER A 6 -9.64 -33.32 27.47
C SER A 6 -9.51 -33.62 25.97
N SER A 7 -10.06 -34.76 25.52
CA SER A 7 -10.03 -35.16 24.12
C SER A 7 -11.13 -34.46 23.31
N SER A 8 -12.28 -34.20 23.94
CA SER A 8 -13.41 -33.49 23.32
C SER A 8 -13.13 -31.99 23.12
N SER A 9 -12.43 -31.34 24.06
CA SER A 9 -12.02 -29.93 23.92
C SER A 9 -10.99 -29.76 22.79
N ALA A 10 -9.97 -30.63 22.73
CA ALA A 10 -8.97 -30.59 21.66
C ALA A 10 -9.56 -30.86 20.27
N LEU A 11 -10.54 -31.77 20.15
CA LEU A 11 -11.24 -32.02 18.89
C LEU A 11 -12.06 -30.79 18.45
N SER A 12 -12.71 -30.09 19.39
CA SER A 12 -13.46 -28.86 19.10
C SER A 12 -12.56 -27.70 18.65
N ASP A 13 -11.37 -27.55 19.24
CA ASP A 13 -10.39 -26.55 18.84
C ASP A 13 -9.83 -26.83 17.44
N ILE A 14 -9.51 -28.11 17.14
CA ILE A 14 -9.07 -28.54 15.82
C ILE A 14 -10.16 -28.30 14.77
N GLN A 15 -11.42 -28.61 15.09
CA GLN A 15 -12.55 -28.37 14.20
C GLN A 15 -12.76 -26.87 13.95
N GLN A 16 -12.55 -26.03 14.96
CA GLN A 16 -12.63 -24.57 14.87
C GLN A 16 -11.48 -23.99 14.01
N ILE A 17 -10.27 -24.54 14.14
CA ILE A 17 -9.12 -24.15 13.30
C ILE A 17 -9.38 -24.57 11.84
N LEU A 18 -9.90 -25.78 11.60
CA LEU A 18 -10.23 -26.27 10.27
C LEU A 18 -11.33 -25.44 9.59
N THR A 19 -12.38 -25.07 10.32
CA THR A 19 -13.43 -24.18 9.79
C THR A 19 -12.91 -22.78 9.51
N LYS A 20 -12.06 -22.21 10.38
CA LYS A 20 -11.39 -20.94 10.09
C LYS A 20 -10.55 -21.04 8.81
N LEU A 21 -9.74 -22.09 8.67
CA LEU A 21 -8.90 -22.31 7.48
C LEU A 21 -9.71 -22.41 6.18
N ALA A 22 -10.89 -23.02 6.22
CA ALA A 22 -11.75 -23.19 5.03
C ALA A 22 -12.51 -21.91 4.64
N ILE A 23 -12.96 -21.12 5.62
CA ILE A 23 -13.84 -19.96 5.40
C ILE A 23 -13.03 -18.69 5.08
N LEU A 24 -11.87 -18.51 5.71
CA LEU A 24 -10.97 -17.35 5.51
C LEU A 24 -10.65 -17.04 4.04
N PRO A 25 -10.20 -17.99 3.19
CA PRO A 25 -9.83 -17.69 1.81
C PRO A 25 -11.04 -17.29 0.96
N ILE A 26 -12.20 -17.89 1.21
CA ILE A 26 -13.45 -17.59 0.50
C ILE A 26 -13.89 -16.16 0.83
N MET A 27 -13.95 -15.81 2.12
CA MET A 27 -14.33 -14.46 2.56
C MET A 27 -13.33 -13.41 2.05
N HIS A 28 -12.03 -13.70 2.11
CA HIS A 28 -10.99 -12.80 1.63
C HIS A 28 -11.15 -12.48 0.14
N LYS A 29 -11.44 -13.49 -0.68
CA LYS A 29 -11.69 -13.33 -2.12
C LYS A 29 -12.85 -12.37 -2.39
N TYR A 30 -14.01 -12.56 -1.75
CA TYR A 30 -15.18 -11.70 -1.95
C TYR A 30 -14.92 -10.26 -1.47
N ILE A 31 -14.28 -10.09 -0.31
CA ILE A 31 -13.93 -8.77 0.24
C ILE A 31 -12.99 -8.02 -0.73
N MET A 32 -11.97 -8.69 -1.25
CA MET A 32 -11.02 -8.08 -2.19
C MET A 32 -11.69 -7.62 -3.49
N ILE A 33 -12.63 -8.40 -4.03
CA ILE A 33 -13.39 -8.03 -5.24
C ILE A 33 -14.26 -6.79 -4.99
N ILE A 34 -15.00 -6.77 -3.87
CA ILE A 34 -15.87 -5.64 -3.52
C ILE A 34 -15.03 -4.37 -3.32
N LEU A 35 -13.93 -4.46 -2.57
CA LEU A 35 -13.00 -3.35 -2.36
C LEU A 35 -12.39 -2.86 -3.67
N TYR A 36 -12.04 -3.77 -4.59
CA TYR A 36 -11.50 -3.39 -5.89
C TYR A 36 -12.51 -2.60 -6.72
N LEU A 37 -13.77 -3.06 -6.79
CA LEU A 37 -14.82 -2.37 -7.55
C LEU A 37 -15.13 -0.99 -6.96
N ILE A 38 -15.40 -0.92 -5.66
CA ILE A 38 -15.73 0.34 -4.97
C ILE A 38 -14.54 1.31 -5.04
N GLY A 39 -13.32 0.81 -4.81
CA GLY A 39 -12.10 1.61 -4.84
C GLY A 39 -11.83 2.21 -6.21
N ASN A 40 -11.98 1.44 -7.29
CA ASN A 40 -11.82 1.98 -8.65
C ASN A 40 -12.88 3.03 -8.98
N ILE A 41 -14.15 2.76 -8.66
CA ILE A 41 -15.24 3.72 -8.89
C ILE A 41 -14.96 5.03 -8.13
N GLY A 42 -14.59 4.94 -6.85
CA GLY A 42 -14.24 6.10 -6.03
C GLY A 42 -13.08 6.91 -6.59
N CYS A 43 -12.01 6.25 -7.03
CA CYS A 43 -10.86 6.92 -7.64
C CYS A 43 -11.23 7.61 -8.96
N ILE A 44 -11.99 6.94 -9.82
CA ILE A 44 -12.44 7.50 -11.11
C ILE A 44 -13.28 8.76 -10.87
N LEU A 45 -14.25 8.70 -9.96
CA LEU A 45 -15.09 9.85 -9.59
C LEU A 45 -14.24 11.01 -9.03
N ASN A 46 -13.30 10.72 -8.13
CA ASN A 46 -12.39 11.74 -7.59
C ASN A 46 -11.56 12.41 -8.70
N VAL A 47 -11.01 11.64 -9.64
CA VAL A 47 -10.27 12.19 -10.79
C VAL A 47 -11.17 13.09 -11.63
N PHE A 48 -12.40 12.67 -11.96
CA PHE A 48 -13.34 13.49 -12.72
C PHE A 48 -13.69 14.81 -12.01
N ILE A 49 -13.92 14.77 -10.70
CA ILE A 49 -14.21 15.97 -9.88
C ILE A 49 -13.01 16.92 -9.91
N PHE A 50 -11.79 16.42 -9.66
CA PHE A 50 -10.60 17.27 -9.61
C PHE A 50 -10.10 17.73 -10.98
N LEU A 51 -10.51 17.09 -12.08
CA LEU A 51 -10.25 17.55 -13.44
C LEU A 51 -11.13 18.74 -13.85
N GLN A 52 -12.21 19.01 -13.12
CA GLN A 52 -13.09 20.13 -13.43
C GLN A 52 -12.36 21.48 -13.29
N HIS A 53 -12.52 22.35 -14.29
CA HIS A 53 -11.75 23.59 -14.44
C HIS A 53 -11.81 24.51 -13.20
N GLN A 54 -12.96 24.55 -12.52
CA GLN A 54 -13.18 25.36 -11.32
C GLN A 54 -12.29 24.96 -10.15
N LEU A 55 -11.95 23.67 -10.03
CA LEU A 55 -11.14 23.13 -8.93
C LEU A 55 -9.64 23.17 -9.22
N ARG A 56 -9.23 23.22 -10.49
CA ARG A 56 -7.81 23.25 -10.91
C ARG A 56 -7.09 24.56 -10.57
N SER A 57 -7.85 25.62 -10.27
CA SER A 57 -7.30 26.89 -9.79
C SER A 57 -6.78 26.78 -8.35
N ASN A 58 -7.33 25.85 -7.55
CA ASN A 58 -6.99 25.72 -6.15
C ASN A 58 -5.74 24.82 -5.96
N PRO A 59 -4.72 25.29 -5.22
CA PRO A 59 -3.51 24.52 -4.93
C PRO A 59 -3.81 23.21 -4.17
N CYS A 60 -4.73 23.25 -3.22
CA CYS A 60 -5.21 22.09 -2.45
C CYS A 60 -5.70 20.93 -3.35
N SER A 61 -6.43 21.24 -4.44
CA SER A 61 -6.93 20.22 -5.38
C SER A 61 -5.82 19.45 -6.08
N ILE A 62 -4.65 20.05 -6.28
CA ILE A 62 -3.50 19.40 -6.94
C ILE A 62 -2.94 18.29 -6.05
N TYR A 63 -2.90 18.50 -4.73
CA TYR A 63 -2.48 17.47 -3.78
C TYR A 63 -3.47 16.31 -3.72
N PHE A 64 -4.77 16.59 -3.66
CA PHE A 64 -5.80 15.53 -3.68
C PHE A 64 -5.83 14.75 -4.99
N LEU A 65 -5.66 15.42 -6.14
CA LEU A 65 -5.54 14.76 -7.43
C LEU A 65 -4.31 13.84 -7.46
N SER A 66 -3.18 14.32 -6.96
CA SER A 66 -1.94 13.53 -6.88
C SER A 66 -2.13 12.29 -5.97
N SER A 67 -2.75 12.46 -4.80
CA SER A 67 -3.11 11.35 -3.90
C SER A 67 -4.00 10.33 -4.58
N THR A 68 -5.06 10.79 -5.27
CA THR A 68 -6.00 9.91 -5.96
C THR A 68 -5.32 9.09 -7.07
N ILE A 69 -4.37 9.69 -7.80
CA ILE A 69 -3.60 8.97 -8.82
C ILE A 69 -2.74 7.87 -8.17
N ILE A 70 -2.11 8.16 -7.03
CA ILE A 70 -1.35 7.16 -6.27
C ILE A 70 -2.26 6.04 -5.78
N ASP A 71 -3.41 6.37 -5.19
CA ASP A 71 -4.39 5.38 -4.71
C ASP A 71 -4.93 4.51 -5.85
N PHE A 72 -5.17 5.09 -7.02
CA PHE A 72 -5.56 4.34 -8.21
C PHE A 72 -4.48 3.35 -8.64
N LEU A 73 -3.19 3.75 -8.61
CA LEU A 73 -2.07 2.85 -8.89
C LEU A 73 -1.96 1.72 -7.86
N ILE A 74 -2.18 2.01 -6.57
CA ILE A 74 -2.18 1.01 -5.49
C ILE A 74 -3.27 -0.03 -5.75
N ILE A 75 -4.50 0.41 -6.02
CA ILE A 75 -5.64 -0.50 -6.24
C ILE A 75 -5.40 -1.36 -7.49
N ASN A 76 -4.94 -0.75 -8.59
CA ASN A 76 -4.70 -1.48 -9.84
C ASN A 76 -3.49 -2.42 -9.78
N LYS A 77 -2.49 -2.15 -8.95
CA LYS A 77 -1.33 -3.04 -8.82
C LYS A 77 -1.50 -4.09 -7.73
N PHE A 78 -1.91 -3.71 -6.53
CA PHE A 78 -1.95 -4.62 -5.38
C PHE A 78 -3.27 -5.35 -5.25
N LEU A 79 -4.41 -4.64 -5.32
CA LEU A 79 -5.71 -5.30 -5.19
C LEU A 79 -6.00 -6.18 -6.41
N LEU A 80 -5.67 -5.73 -7.62
CA LEU A 80 -5.82 -6.56 -8.82
C LEU A 80 -5.01 -7.85 -8.70
N LEU A 81 -3.74 -7.76 -8.30
CA LEU A 81 -2.88 -8.91 -8.14
C LEU A 81 -3.39 -9.83 -7.01
N GLY A 82 -3.89 -9.26 -5.90
CA GLY A 82 -4.54 -10.02 -4.82
C GLY A 82 -5.79 -10.78 -5.29
N VAL A 83 -6.63 -10.14 -6.12
CA VAL A 83 -7.82 -10.78 -6.72
C VAL A 83 -7.40 -11.91 -7.68
N LEU A 84 -6.37 -11.69 -8.51
CA LEU A 84 -5.83 -12.72 -9.41
C LEU A 84 -5.31 -13.92 -8.62
N ASN A 85 -4.54 -13.66 -7.55
CA ASN A 85 -4.00 -14.71 -6.68
C ASN A 85 -5.11 -15.49 -5.95
N ALA A 86 -6.19 -14.81 -5.56
CA ALA A 86 -7.34 -15.44 -4.92
C ALA A 86 -8.17 -16.33 -5.88
N TRP A 87 -8.07 -16.11 -7.19
CA TRP A 87 -8.73 -16.92 -8.21
C TRP A 87 -7.85 -18.07 -8.70
N ASP A 88 -6.56 -17.79 -8.88
CA ASP A 88 -5.57 -18.76 -9.34
C ASP A 88 -4.25 -18.58 -8.59
N ASN A 89 -3.97 -19.52 -7.68
CA ASN A 89 -2.75 -19.55 -6.86
C ASN A 89 -1.48 -19.72 -7.72
N THR A 90 -1.59 -20.06 -9.01
CA THR A 90 -0.45 -20.28 -9.91
C THR A 90 0.15 -18.98 -10.47
N ILE A 91 -0.56 -17.85 -10.39
CA ILE A 91 -0.10 -16.59 -10.99
C ILE A 91 1.00 -15.93 -10.14
N THR A 92 0.89 -15.93 -8.81
CA THR A 92 1.95 -15.43 -7.91
C THR A 92 3.06 -16.43 -7.68
N SER A 93 2.76 -17.73 -7.73
CA SER A 93 3.76 -18.79 -7.56
C SER A 93 4.51 -19.07 -8.86
N SER A 94 4.18 -18.38 -9.95
CA SER A 94 4.87 -18.55 -11.22
C SER A 94 6.37 -18.19 -11.04
N PRO A 95 7.30 -19.12 -11.32
CA PRO A 95 8.75 -18.91 -11.18
C PRO A 95 9.34 -17.88 -12.16
N ARG A 96 8.46 -17.16 -12.88
CA ARG A 96 8.71 -16.06 -13.82
C ARG A 96 8.65 -14.66 -13.17
N ILE A 97 8.48 -14.57 -11.86
CA ILE A 97 8.72 -13.30 -11.16
C ILE A 97 10.22 -13.01 -11.23
N SER A 98 10.58 -12.07 -12.10
CA SER A 98 11.93 -11.53 -12.17
C SER A 98 12.32 -10.95 -10.80
N SER A 99 13.60 -11.10 -10.41
CA SER A 99 14.18 -10.45 -9.21
C SER A 99 13.85 -8.96 -9.17
N LEU A 100 13.79 -8.33 -10.35
CA LEU A 100 13.40 -6.93 -10.47
C LEU A 100 11.94 -6.68 -10.05
N TRP A 101 11.00 -7.55 -10.45
CA TRP A 101 9.58 -7.37 -10.13
C TRP A 101 9.30 -7.59 -8.64
N CYS A 102 9.98 -8.56 -8.05
CA CYS A 102 9.99 -8.82 -6.62
C CYS A 102 10.44 -7.59 -5.80
N LYS A 103 11.59 -7.02 -6.16
CA LYS A 103 12.17 -5.83 -5.51
C LYS A 103 11.27 -4.60 -5.70
N MET A 104 10.86 -4.33 -6.94
CA MET A 104 10.04 -3.16 -7.27
C MET A 104 8.65 -3.21 -6.65
N SER A 105 8.01 -4.38 -6.58
CA SER A 105 6.66 -4.51 -6.00
C SER A 105 6.68 -4.26 -4.50
N ASN A 106 7.68 -4.79 -3.78
CA ASN A 106 7.84 -4.53 -2.34
C ASN A 106 8.19 -3.07 -2.06
N TYR A 107 9.03 -2.46 -2.88
CA TYR A 107 9.31 -1.02 -2.81
C TYR A 107 8.05 -0.17 -2.98
N LEU A 108 7.26 -0.44 -4.03
CA LEU A 108 6.01 0.28 -4.30
C LEU A 108 4.97 0.07 -3.20
N LEU A 109 4.94 -1.11 -2.58
CA LEU A 109 3.98 -1.44 -1.52
C LEU A 109 4.20 -0.59 -0.26
N LEU A 110 5.46 -0.23 0.03
CA LEU A 110 5.76 0.62 1.18
C LEU A 110 5.61 2.10 0.85
N ILE A 111 6.12 2.55 -0.30
CA ILE A 111 6.21 3.99 -0.60
C ILE A 111 4.86 4.60 -1.00
N LEU A 112 4.01 3.87 -1.74
CA LEU A 112 2.78 4.45 -2.30
C LEU A 112 1.76 4.86 -1.20
N PRO A 113 1.48 4.05 -0.16
CA PRO A 113 0.56 4.46 0.91
C PRO A 113 1.07 5.66 1.71
N VAL A 114 2.39 5.73 1.93
CA VAL A 114 3.04 6.84 2.62
C VAL A 114 2.94 8.12 1.78
N LEU A 115 3.21 8.04 0.48
CA LEU A 115 3.02 9.15 -0.45
C LEU A 115 1.57 9.68 -0.44
N SER A 116 0.59 8.79 -0.54
CA SER A 116 -0.83 9.16 -0.47
C SER A 116 -1.15 9.92 0.83
N SER A 117 -0.74 9.38 1.97
CA SER A 117 -0.95 10.01 3.28
C SER A 117 -0.27 11.37 3.38
N THR A 118 0.98 11.49 2.93
CA THR A 118 1.70 12.77 2.96
C THR A 118 1.07 13.84 2.08
N TYR A 119 0.53 13.49 0.92
CA TYR A 119 -0.19 14.44 0.07
C TYR A 119 -1.48 14.95 0.73
N ILE A 120 -2.20 14.12 1.47
CA ILE A 120 -3.38 14.54 2.24
C ILE A 120 -2.99 15.50 3.38
N VAL A 121 -1.88 15.24 4.05
CA VAL A 121 -1.33 16.13 5.10
C VAL A 121 -0.92 17.49 4.48
N LEU A 122 -0.19 17.47 3.37
CA LEU A 122 0.17 18.67 2.62
C LEU A 122 -1.06 19.47 2.16
N ALA A 123 -2.11 18.79 1.70
CA ALA A 123 -3.38 19.42 1.33
C ALA A 123 -4.04 20.14 2.52
N SER A 124 -3.98 19.54 3.71
CA SER A 124 -4.50 20.14 4.94
C SER A 124 -3.70 21.37 5.37
N ILE A 125 -2.37 21.32 5.26
CA ILE A 125 -1.48 22.45 5.53
C ILE A 125 -1.76 23.59 4.56
N ASP A 126 -1.90 23.29 3.26
CA ASP A 126 -2.21 24.28 2.22
C ASP A 126 -3.57 24.96 2.46
N ARG A 127 -4.58 24.19 2.90
CA ARG A 127 -5.88 24.73 3.30
C ARG A 127 -5.77 25.65 4.51
N TYR A 128 -4.97 25.29 5.52
CA TYR A 128 -4.69 26.17 6.66
C TYR A 128 -3.99 27.47 6.23
N CYS A 129 -3.00 27.38 5.35
CA CYS A 129 -2.31 28.57 4.82
C CYS A 129 -3.26 29.49 4.05
N THR A 130 -4.21 28.92 3.30
CA THR A 130 -5.23 29.67 2.54
C THR A 130 -6.19 30.42 3.47
N SER A 131 -6.55 29.83 4.62
CA SER A 131 -7.43 30.46 5.62
C SER A 131 -6.72 31.46 6.54
N SER A 132 -5.39 31.55 6.49
CA SER A 132 -4.63 32.47 7.35
C SER A 132 -4.77 33.93 6.91
N LEU A 133 -4.89 34.83 7.88
CA LEU A 133 -4.94 36.29 7.66
C LEU A 133 -3.59 36.88 7.25
N ASN A 134 -2.49 36.15 7.42
CA ASN A 134 -1.16 36.64 7.11
C ASN A 134 -0.86 36.51 5.61
N HIS A 135 -0.64 37.65 4.95
CA HIS A 135 -0.42 37.71 3.50
C HIS A 135 0.78 36.88 3.02
N LYS A 136 1.84 36.76 3.84
CA LYS A 136 3.02 35.92 3.51
C LYS A 136 2.67 34.44 3.49
N ILE A 137 1.83 33.99 4.42
CA ILE A 137 1.40 32.59 4.53
C ILE A 137 0.39 32.27 3.42
N ARG A 138 -0.51 33.19 3.10
CA ARG A 138 -1.46 33.05 1.99
C ARG A 138 -0.77 32.95 0.63
N GLN A 139 0.33 33.67 0.42
CA GLN A 139 1.10 33.62 -0.83
C GLN A 139 1.77 32.27 -1.08
N LEU A 140 2.06 31.47 -0.04
CA LEU A 140 2.60 30.12 -0.19
C LEU A 140 1.60 29.16 -0.85
N SER A 141 0.29 29.39 -0.65
CA SER A 141 -0.81 28.65 -1.29
C SER A 141 -0.99 29.09 -2.75
N THR A 142 -0.01 28.73 -3.59
CA THR A 142 -0.04 28.96 -5.03
C THR A 142 0.13 27.63 -5.75
N ALA A 143 -0.60 27.41 -6.83
CA ALA A 143 -0.53 26.18 -7.63
C ALA A 143 0.90 25.80 -8.10
N ARG A 144 1.78 26.79 -8.28
CA ARG A 144 3.21 26.57 -8.59
C ARG A 144 3.93 25.91 -7.41
N THR A 145 3.75 26.44 -6.20
CA THR A 145 4.33 25.91 -4.97
C THR A 145 3.85 24.48 -4.74
N SER A 146 2.56 24.20 -4.95
CA SER A 146 2.00 22.86 -4.76
C SER A 146 2.60 21.82 -5.70
N ARG A 147 2.80 22.18 -6.98
CA ARG A 147 3.49 21.28 -7.93
C ARG A 147 4.94 20.99 -7.53
N ILE A 148 5.65 22.00 -7.04
CA ILE A 148 7.02 21.84 -6.53
C ILE A 148 7.00 20.96 -5.28
N ALA A 149 6.10 21.21 -4.33
CA ALA A 149 5.97 20.44 -3.10
C ALA A 149 5.66 18.96 -3.37
N VAL A 150 4.72 18.65 -4.28
CA VAL A 150 4.44 17.27 -4.70
C VAL A 150 5.70 16.61 -5.27
N THR A 151 6.41 17.30 -6.16
CA THR A 151 7.61 16.75 -6.81
C THR A 151 8.75 16.53 -5.82
N VAL A 152 9.00 17.49 -4.93
CA VAL A 152 10.03 17.39 -3.89
C VAL A 152 9.71 16.27 -2.91
N THR A 153 8.44 16.17 -2.47
CA THR A 153 7.99 15.11 -1.56
C THR A 153 8.17 13.74 -2.20
N PHE A 154 7.83 13.59 -3.48
CA PHE A 154 8.06 12.35 -4.24
C PHE A 154 9.55 11.97 -4.28
N ILE A 155 10.43 12.92 -4.59
CA ILE A 155 11.87 12.68 -4.68
C ILE A 155 12.45 12.30 -3.31
N LEU A 156 12.06 13.03 -2.25
CA LEU A 156 12.52 12.74 -0.88
C LEU A 156 12.14 11.31 -0.48
N TRP A 157 10.86 10.93 -0.61
CA TRP A 157 10.43 9.58 -0.28
C TRP A 157 11.08 8.50 -1.16
N ALA A 158 11.35 8.81 -2.43
CA ALA A 158 12.03 7.88 -3.33
C ALA A 158 13.48 7.61 -2.89
N ILE A 159 14.21 8.63 -2.44
CA ILE A 159 15.58 8.49 -1.94
C ILE A 159 15.58 7.72 -0.62
N PHE A 160 14.70 8.07 0.33
CA PHE A 160 14.59 7.34 1.60
C PHE A 160 14.26 5.86 1.42
N SER A 161 13.38 5.56 0.46
CA SER A 161 12.93 4.19 0.20
C SER A 161 13.93 3.36 -0.61
N LEU A 162 15.01 3.97 -1.12
CA LEU A 162 16.01 3.28 -1.95
C LEU A 162 16.76 2.16 -1.21
N HIS A 163 16.77 2.20 0.12
CA HIS A 163 17.32 1.11 0.95
C HIS A 163 16.57 -0.23 0.78
N ILE A 164 15.30 -0.19 0.41
CA ILE A 164 14.42 -1.37 0.29
C ILE A 164 14.88 -2.29 -0.85
N PRO A 165 14.96 -1.88 -2.13
CA PRO A 165 15.33 -2.77 -3.23
C PRO A 165 16.73 -3.38 -3.11
N LEU A 166 17.63 -2.74 -2.34
CA LEU A 166 18.97 -3.26 -2.03
C LEU A 166 18.93 -4.47 -1.09
N THR A 167 17.88 -4.60 -0.27
CA THR A 167 17.83 -5.59 0.81
C THR A 167 16.96 -6.82 0.47
N PHE A 168 16.03 -6.70 -0.48
CA PHE A 168 15.20 -7.82 -0.91
C PHE A 168 15.93 -8.68 -1.94
N ASP A 169 15.95 -9.99 -1.75
CA ASP A 169 16.46 -10.93 -2.75
C ASP A 169 15.50 -12.12 -2.95
N ILE A 170 15.65 -12.83 -4.07
CA ILE A 170 14.91 -14.07 -4.31
C ILE A 170 15.71 -15.22 -3.73
N ILE A 171 15.19 -15.85 -2.68
CA ILE A 171 15.85 -16.95 -1.99
C ILE A 171 14.98 -18.20 -2.10
N ASN A 172 15.61 -19.34 -2.41
CA ASN A 172 14.97 -20.64 -2.32
C ASN A 172 15.10 -21.11 -0.87
N ARG A 173 14.00 -21.11 -0.09
CA ARG A 173 14.05 -21.52 1.31
C ARG A 173 14.37 -23.00 1.47
N THR A 174 13.89 -23.84 0.55
CA THR A 174 14.23 -25.28 0.47
C THR A 174 14.32 -25.73 -1.00
N PRO A 175 15.11 -26.78 -1.31
CA PRO A 175 15.15 -27.36 -2.65
C PRO A 175 13.79 -28.01 -2.99
N GLY A 176 13.08 -27.45 -3.98
CA GLY A 176 11.78 -27.95 -4.45
C GLY A 176 10.58 -27.05 -4.12
N GLU A 177 10.76 -26.01 -3.32
CA GLU A 177 9.71 -25.04 -2.96
C GLU A 177 9.66 -23.86 -3.96
N PRO A 178 8.47 -23.25 -4.22
CA PRO A 178 8.37 -22.08 -5.07
C PRO A 178 9.25 -20.92 -4.58
N LYS A 179 9.87 -20.21 -5.54
CA LYS A 179 10.69 -19.02 -5.29
C LYS A 179 9.89 -18.01 -4.47
N SER A 180 10.42 -17.61 -3.31
CA SER A 180 9.78 -16.63 -2.43
C SER A 180 10.63 -15.36 -2.31
N CYS A 181 9.96 -14.21 -2.26
CA CYS A 181 10.55 -12.89 -2.15
C CYS A 181 10.75 -12.51 -0.69
N THR A 182 11.95 -12.75 -0.14
CA THR A 182 12.18 -12.60 1.31
C THR A 182 13.55 -11.98 1.59
N VAL A 183 13.64 -11.20 2.67
CA VAL A 183 14.91 -10.62 3.13
C VAL A 183 15.84 -11.74 3.63
N PRO A 184 17.13 -11.75 3.26
CA PRO A 184 18.09 -12.70 3.80
C PRO A 184 18.37 -12.42 5.29
N LYS A 185 18.38 -13.48 6.11
CA LYS A 185 18.44 -13.46 7.59
C LYS A 185 19.56 -12.61 8.23
N ASN A 186 20.60 -12.24 7.49
CA ASN A 186 21.72 -11.44 8.00
C ASN A 186 21.46 -9.92 8.06
N HIS A 187 20.34 -9.43 7.51
CA HIS A 187 20.01 -7.99 7.45
C HIS A 187 18.72 -7.60 8.20
N ASP A 188 18.16 -8.52 8.99
CA ASP A 188 16.79 -8.42 9.53
C ASP A 188 16.58 -7.27 10.55
N THR A 189 17.59 -6.91 11.35
CA THR A 189 17.38 -5.96 12.47
C THR A 189 17.34 -4.50 12.02
N PHE A 190 18.16 -4.10 11.04
CA PHE A 190 18.22 -2.70 10.59
C PHE A 190 16.98 -2.32 9.76
N VAL A 191 16.46 -3.26 8.97
CA VAL A 191 15.31 -3.07 8.08
C VAL A 191 14.00 -2.92 8.87
N ILE A 192 13.81 -3.70 9.93
CA ILE A 192 12.63 -3.60 10.79
C ILE A 192 12.58 -2.23 11.47
N ILE A 193 13.73 -1.68 11.90
CA ILE A 193 13.80 -0.35 12.53
C ILE A 193 13.44 0.75 11.52
N VAL A 194 13.97 0.70 10.29
CA VAL A 194 13.66 1.71 9.26
C VAL A 194 12.19 1.61 8.80
N ILE A 195 11.65 0.40 8.62
CA ILE A 195 10.23 0.20 8.28
C ILE A 195 9.33 0.67 9.43
N ALA A 196 9.68 0.35 10.68
CA ALA A 196 8.94 0.84 11.85
C ALA A 196 8.99 2.37 11.93
N CYS A 197 10.16 2.98 11.71
CA CYS A 197 10.31 4.44 11.72
C CYS A 197 9.49 5.10 10.60
N SER A 198 9.45 4.51 9.40
CA SER A 198 8.64 5.00 8.27
C SER A 198 7.13 4.80 8.43
N ARG A 199 6.69 3.89 9.32
CA ARG A 199 5.29 3.71 9.69
C ARG A 199 4.86 4.55 10.90
N ILE A 200 5.82 5.12 11.64
CA ILE A 200 5.61 5.94 12.84
C ILE A 200 5.66 7.44 12.52
N MET A 201 6.41 7.87 11.50
CA MET A 201 6.35 9.23 10.93
C MET A 201 5.16 9.40 9.99
#